data_AF-A0A921Q1D9-F1
#
_entry.id   AF-A0A921Q1D9-F1
#
_cell.length_a   1.000
_cell.length_b   1.000
_cell.length_c   1.000
_cell.angle_alpha   90.00
_cell.angle_beta   90.00
_cell.angle_gamma   90.00
#
_symmetry.space_group_name_H-M   'P 1'
#
loop_
_entity.id
_entity.type
_entity.pdbx_description
1 polymer ?
#
loop_
_entity_poly.entity_id
_entity_poly.type
_entity_poly.pdbx_seq_one_letter_code
_entity_poly.pdbx_strand_id
1 'polypeptide(L)'
;MAASDISHLPYLQAIVKRTRTLHPTVEATVEVQGCRIPEGTTVYVNIWAISTHPFGAGRRICLTLPLADRMLDLTVASLLHRFHGQLLMMMAEVGGGDGGVGIDMAECFGLVLSMATPLRAVAKEVV
;
A
#
# COMPACT_ATOMS: atom_id res chain seq x y z
N MET A 1 22.36 3.44 0.12
CA MET A 1 21.61 4.71 0.17
C MET A 1 21.30 5.03 1.62
N ALA A 2 21.55 6.26 2.08
CA ALA A 2 21.32 6.64 3.48
C ALA A 2 19.87 7.11 3.69
N ALA A 3 19.38 7.05 4.94
CA ALA A 3 18.00 7.46 5.28
C ALA A 3 17.73 8.96 5.08
N SER A 4 18.79 9.79 5.04
CA SER A 4 18.74 11.21 4.70
C SER A 4 18.32 11.44 3.25
N ASP A 5 18.83 10.63 2.33
CA ASP A 5 18.72 10.83 0.87
C ASP A 5 17.27 10.64 0.38
N ILE A 6 16.49 9.86 1.11
CA ILE A 6 15.08 9.54 0.80
C ILE A 6 14.18 10.77 0.86
N SER A 7 14.53 11.75 1.70
CA SER A 7 13.75 12.98 1.83
C SER A 7 13.75 13.79 0.52
N HIS A 8 14.71 13.53 -0.39
CA HIS A 8 14.88 14.21 -1.67
C HIS A 8 14.30 13.45 -2.87
N LEU A 9 13.60 12.33 -2.65
CA LEU A 9 13.01 11.51 -3.73
C LEU A 9 11.49 11.62 -3.74
N PRO A 10 10.93 12.75 -4.22
CA PRO A 10 9.49 12.99 -4.19
C PRO A 10 8.70 11.97 -5.04
N TYR A 11 9.31 11.47 -6.11
CA TYR A 11 8.68 10.45 -6.96
C TYR A 11 8.53 9.10 -6.25
N LEU A 12 9.56 8.67 -5.50
CA LEU A 12 9.51 7.45 -4.72
C LEU A 12 8.43 7.55 -3.62
N GLN A 13 8.40 8.68 -2.91
CA GLN A 13 7.39 8.96 -1.89
C GLN A 13 5.97 8.95 -2.49
N ALA A 14 5.79 9.48 -3.71
CA ALA A 14 4.49 9.46 -4.40
C ALA A 14 4.05 8.02 -4.75
N ILE A 15 4.97 7.16 -5.21
CA ILE A 15 4.68 5.74 -5.48
C ILE A 15 4.27 5.03 -4.19
N VAL A 16 5.04 5.21 -3.11
CA VAL A 16 4.79 4.58 -1.82
C VAL A 16 3.45 5.04 -1.25
N LYS A 17 3.11 6.33 -1.34
CA LYS A 17 1.80 6.85 -0.89
C LYS A 17 0.64 6.31 -1.71
N ARG A 18 0.79 6.21 -3.04
CA ARG A 18 -0.26 5.69 -3.94
C ARG A 18 -0.60 4.21 -3.70
N THR A 19 0.35 3.44 -3.18
CA THR A 19 0.21 1.98 -3.01
C THR A 19 -0.54 1.58 -1.73
N ARG A 20 -0.72 2.50 -0.78
CA ARG A 20 -1.12 2.18 0.61
C ARG A 20 -2.62 2.25 0.90
N THR A 21 -3.49 1.74 0.05
CA THR A 21 -4.93 1.76 0.34
C THR A 21 -5.31 0.61 1.29
N LEU A 22 -5.75 0.92 2.53
CA LEU A 22 -6.13 -0.05 3.56
C LEU A 22 -7.49 0.28 4.19
N HIS A 23 -8.11 -0.74 4.80
CA HIS A 23 -9.41 -0.67 5.48
C HIS A 23 -9.26 -0.55 7.01
N PRO A 24 -9.47 0.64 7.60
CA PRO A 24 -9.72 0.71 9.05
C PRO A 24 -11.20 0.86 9.42
N THR A 25 -11.58 0.18 10.51
CA THR A 25 -12.89 0.31 11.17
C THR A 25 -12.94 1.61 11.96
N VAL A 26 -14.00 2.41 11.79
CA VAL A 26 -14.20 3.65 12.54
C VAL A 26 -15.60 3.69 13.14
N GLU A 27 -15.69 3.91 14.44
CA GLU A 27 -16.97 4.14 15.10
C GLU A 27 -17.44 5.56 14.78
N ALA A 28 -18.60 5.69 14.13
CA ALA A 28 -19.19 6.98 13.81
C ALA A 28 -20.05 7.49 14.96
N THR A 29 -20.03 8.81 15.18
CA THR A 29 -20.87 9.47 16.19
C THR A 29 -22.13 10.10 15.58
N VAL A 30 -23.25 9.54 16.00
CA VAL A 30 -24.60 10.10 16.26
C VAL A 30 -25.49 10.53 15.07
N GLU A 31 -25.05 11.27 14.06
CA GLU A 31 -25.92 11.53 12.87
C GLU A 31 -25.09 11.70 11.59
N VAL A 32 -25.43 10.95 10.54
CA VAL A 32 -24.77 11.03 9.23
C VAL A 32 -25.82 11.23 8.16
N GLN A 33 -25.77 12.36 7.44
CA GLN A 33 -26.70 12.71 6.35
C GLN A 33 -28.20 12.65 6.74
N GLY A 34 -28.55 13.01 7.99
CA GLY A 34 -29.94 12.96 8.47
C GLY A 34 -30.42 11.57 8.91
N CYS A 35 -29.56 10.55 8.84
CA CYS A 35 -29.80 9.24 9.45
C CYS A 35 -29.22 9.19 10.86
N ARG A 36 -30.07 8.89 11.85
CA ARG A 36 -29.69 8.72 13.25
C ARG A 36 -29.18 7.31 13.48
N ILE A 37 -27.93 7.18 13.91
CA ILE A 37 -27.30 5.89 14.21
C ILE A 37 -27.56 5.58 15.69
N PRO A 38 -28.24 4.47 16.04
CA PRO A 38 -28.52 4.14 17.43
C PRO A 38 -27.22 3.86 18.20
N GLU A 39 -27.22 4.16 19.50
CA GLU A 39 -26.07 3.97 20.37
C GLU A 39 -25.62 2.50 20.38
N GLY A 40 -24.31 2.27 20.40
CA GLY A 40 -23.72 0.92 20.35
C GLY A 40 -23.59 0.31 18.95
N THR A 41 -23.97 1.03 17.88
CA THR A 41 -23.79 0.55 16.50
C THR A 41 -22.32 0.66 16.06
N THR A 42 -21.73 -0.46 15.63
CA THR A 42 -20.43 -0.44 14.94
C THR A 42 -20.64 0.01 13.50
N VAL A 43 -19.99 1.11 13.12
CA VAL A 43 -20.00 1.61 11.75
C VAL A 43 -18.73 1.15 11.04
N TYR A 44 -18.87 0.73 9.79
CA TYR A 44 -17.74 0.42 8.92
C TYR A 44 -17.66 1.47 7.82
N VAL A 45 -16.52 2.16 7.73
CA VAL A 45 -16.29 3.11 6.65
C VAL A 45 -15.47 2.44 5.57
N ASN A 46 -16.02 2.40 4.37
CA ASN A 46 -15.32 1.90 3.20
C ASN A 46 -14.30 2.95 2.72
N ILE A 47 -13.08 2.84 3.21
CA ILE A 47 -12.01 3.78 2.88
C ILE A 47 -11.46 3.57 1.47
N TRP A 48 -11.63 2.36 0.89
CA TRP A 48 -11.35 2.11 -0.53
C TRP A 48 -12.14 3.07 -1.43
N ALA A 49 -13.41 3.30 -1.10
CA ALA A 49 -14.26 4.24 -1.82
C ALA A 49 -13.87 5.72 -1.62
N ILE A 50 -13.08 6.06 -0.58
CA ILE A 50 -12.82 7.44 -0.14
C ILE A 50 -11.36 7.89 -0.41
N SER A 51 -10.43 6.98 -0.71
CA SER A 51 -9.06 7.15 -1.26
C SER A 51 -8.07 8.12 -0.58
N THR A 52 -8.51 9.02 0.30
CA THR A 52 -7.70 10.17 0.73
C THR A 52 -6.86 9.86 1.98
N HIS A 53 -7.31 8.94 2.85
CA HIS A 53 -6.66 8.66 4.14
C HIS A 53 -6.77 7.18 4.56
N PRO A 54 -5.87 6.30 4.08
CA PRO A 54 -5.94 4.86 4.34
C PRO A 54 -5.59 4.45 5.77
N PHE A 55 -5.02 5.36 6.56
CA PHE A 55 -4.58 5.12 7.93
C PHE A 55 -5.53 5.71 8.98
N GLY A 56 -6.79 5.92 8.58
CA GLY A 56 -7.81 6.53 9.41
C GLY A 56 -7.68 8.06 9.51
N ALA A 57 -8.55 8.67 10.30
CA ALA A 57 -8.59 10.11 10.52
C ALA A 57 -9.10 10.42 11.95
N GLY A 58 -8.88 11.66 12.39
CA GLY A 58 -9.35 12.13 13.70
C GLY A 58 -8.66 11.44 14.88
N ARG A 59 -9.43 11.11 15.93
CA ARG A 59 -8.91 10.60 17.20
C ARG A 59 -8.28 9.19 17.12
N ARG A 60 -8.54 8.43 16.06
CA ARG A 60 -8.00 7.07 15.84
C ARG A 60 -7.11 7.01 14.59
N ILE A 61 -6.39 8.09 14.28
CA ILE A 61 -5.38 8.07 13.21
C ILE A 61 -4.19 7.18 13.59
N CYS A 62 -3.62 6.48 12.62
CA CYS A 62 -2.42 5.67 12.82
C CYS A 62 -1.24 6.53 13.30
N LEU A 63 -0.84 6.33 14.56
CA LEU A 63 0.31 7.03 15.16
C LEU A 63 1.64 6.62 14.52
N THR A 64 1.73 5.42 13.94
CA THR A 64 2.96 4.88 13.35
C THR A 64 3.14 5.23 11.88
N LEU A 65 2.23 6.01 11.28
CA LEU A 65 2.30 6.40 9.87
C LEU A 65 3.66 7.01 9.46
N PRO A 66 4.26 7.96 10.20
CA PRO A 66 5.55 8.54 9.81
C PRO A 66 6.70 7.53 9.80
N LEU A 67 6.64 6.53 10.68
CA LEU A 67 7.63 5.46 10.75
C LEU A 67 7.46 4.49 9.57
N ALA A 68 6.22 4.10 9.26
CA ALA A 68 5.90 3.25 8.13
C ALA A 68 6.27 3.89 6.79
N ASP A 69 6.08 5.21 6.64
CA ASP A 69 6.59 6.01 5.51
C ASP A 69 8.08 5.78 5.29
N ARG A 70 8.89 6.07 6.30
CA ARG A 70 10.35 5.92 6.23
C ARG A 70 10.79 4.48 5.95
N MET A 71 10.15 3.50 6.59
CA MET A 71 10.54 2.10 6.46
C MET A 71 10.27 1.55 5.06
N LEU A 72 9.11 1.85 4.47
CA LEU A 72 8.79 1.41 3.11
C LEU A 72 9.60 2.16 2.07
N ASP A 73 9.81 3.47 2.24
CA ASP A 73 10.69 4.24 1.35
C ASP A 73 12.11 3.64 1.34
N LEU A 74 12.67 3.34 2.52
CA LEU A 74 13.98 2.69 2.66
C LEU A 74 14.02 1.33 1.97
N THR A 75 12.98 0.53 2.17
CA THR A 75 12.90 -0.83 1.61
C THR A 75 12.85 -0.77 0.08
N VAL A 76 11.95 0.03 -0.49
CA VAL A 76 11.80 0.17 -1.95
C VAL A 76 13.06 0.81 -2.55
N ALA A 77 13.60 1.86 -1.94
CA ALA A 77 14.85 2.47 -2.39
C ALA A 77 16.02 1.48 -2.39
N SER A 78 16.14 0.67 -1.34
CA SER A 78 17.22 -0.32 -1.24
C SER A 78 17.08 -1.41 -2.29
N LEU A 79 15.85 -1.85 -2.58
CA LEU A 79 15.58 -2.81 -3.65
C LEU A 79 15.91 -2.23 -5.02
N LEU A 80 15.41 -1.03 -5.35
CA LEU A 80 15.68 -0.37 -6.63
C LEU A 80 17.18 -0.09 -6.82
N HIS A 81 17.87 0.35 -5.77
CA HIS A 81 19.29 0.64 -5.83
C HIS A 81 20.14 -0.62 -6.04
N ARG A 82 19.81 -1.73 -5.36
CA ARG A 82 20.58 -2.98 -5.50
C ARG A 82 20.28 -3.72 -6.81
N PHE A 83 19.07 -3.58 -7.34
CA PHE A 83 18.60 -4.35 -8.48
C PHE A 83 18.37 -3.52 -9.75
N HIS A 84 18.90 -2.30 -9.83
CA HIS A 84 18.64 -1.36 -10.94
C HIS A 84 18.79 -1.98 -12.34
N GLY A 85 19.89 -2.72 -12.59
CA GLY A 85 20.13 -3.39 -13.88
C GLY A 85 19.31 -4.67 -14.10
N GLN A 86 18.82 -5.30 -13.03
CA GLN A 86 18.05 -6.56 -13.07
C GLN A 86 16.53 -6.31 -13.11
N LEU A 87 16.08 -5.14 -12.68
CA LEU A 87 14.66 -4.77 -12.61
C LEU A 87 14.01 -4.78 -14.00
N LEU A 88 14.75 -4.36 -15.04
CA LEU A 88 14.29 -4.40 -16.44
C LEU A 88 14.01 -5.84 -16.88
N MET A 89 14.79 -6.81 -16.38
CA MET A 89 14.63 -8.24 -16.65
C MET A 89 13.56 -8.88 -15.76
N MET A 90 13.42 -8.43 -14.51
CA MET A 90 12.34 -8.85 -13.62
C MET A 90 10.97 -8.47 -14.17
N MET A 91 10.80 -7.26 -14.71
CA MET A 91 9.54 -6.86 -15.35
C MET A 91 9.21 -7.70 -16.59
N ALA A 92 10.22 -8.31 -17.23
CA ALA A 92 10.03 -9.24 -18.35
C ALA A 92 9.63 -10.67 -17.91
N GLU A 93 9.96 -11.10 -16.68
CA GLU A 93 9.63 -12.45 -16.18
C GLU A 93 8.44 -12.51 -15.21
N VAL A 94 7.93 -11.37 -14.73
CA VAL A 94 6.66 -11.31 -13.97
C VAL A 94 5.45 -11.68 -14.85
N GLY A 95 5.65 -11.86 -16.16
CA GLY A 95 4.72 -12.57 -17.04
C GLY A 95 4.77 -14.07 -16.79
N GLY A 96 3.88 -14.57 -15.91
CA GLY A 96 3.50 -15.98 -15.94
C GLY A 96 3.09 -16.35 -17.38
N GLY A 97 3.59 -17.48 -17.87
CA GLY A 97 3.42 -17.88 -19.26
C GLY A 97 1.96 -18.02 -19.67
N ASP A 98 1.41 -16.97 -20.27
CA ASP A 98 0.45 -16.96 -21.39
C ASP A 98 0.13 -15.49 -21.71
N GLY A 99 0.75 -14.93 -22.75
CA GLY A 99 0.27 -13.83 -23.60
C GLY A 99 -0.30 -12.50 -23.03
N GLY A 100 -0.47 -12.34 -21.72
CA GLY A 100 -1.15 -11.21 -21.09
C GLY A 100 -0.22 -10.44 -20.18
N VAL A 101 0.13 -9.21 -20.59
CA VAL A 101 0.89 -8.26 -19.78
C VAL A 101 -0.04 -7.69 -18.70
N GLY A 102 -0.31 -8.45 -17.64
CA GLY A 102 -1.18 -8.01 -16.56
C GLY A 102 -0.83 -8.69 -15.24
N ILE A 103 -0.53 -7.88 -14.22
CA ILE A 103 -0.43 -8.35 -12.84
C ILE A 103 -1.87 -8.53 -12.33
N ASP A 104 -2.21 -9.74 -11.86
CA ASP A 104 -3.49 -9.96 -11.17
C ASP A 104 -3.46 -9.26 -9.80
N MET A 105 -4.36 -8.28 -9.64
CA MET A 105 -4.49 -7.46 -8.44
C MET A 105 -5.70 -7.89 -7.59
N ALA A 106 -6.29 -9.05 -7.85
CA ALA A 106 -7.38 -9.60 -7.04
C ALA A 106 -6.97 -9.72 -5.55
N GLU A 107 -7.93 -9.56 -4.64
CA GLU A 107 -7.69 -9.48 -3.20
C GLU A 107 -8.16 -10.75 -2.45
N CYS A 108 -7.43 -11.12 -1.41
CA CYS A 108 -7.84 -12.10 -0.42
C CYS A 108 -8.34 -11.38 0.84
N PHE A 109 -9.60 -11.57 1.20
CA PHE A 109 -10.23 -10.92 2.35
C PHE A 109 -9.80 -11.55 3.69
N GLY A 110 -9.33 -10.73 4.62
CA GLY A 110 -8.91 -11.13 5.96
C GLY A 110 -8.75 -9.92 6.89
N LEU A 111 -8.10 -10.11 8.05
CA LEU A 111 -7.77 -8.99 8.96
C LEU A 111 -6.88 -7.93 8.27
N VAL A 112 -6.06 -8.39 7.32
CA VAL A 112 -5.24 -7.57 6.42
C VAL A 112 -5.55 -8.05 5.01
N LEU A 113 -5.85 -7.12 4.10
CA LEU A 113 -5.99 -7.45 2.68
C LEU A 113 -4.61 -7.70 2.06
N SER A 114 -4.53 -8.78 1.29
CA SER A 114 -3.35 -9.12 0.51
C SER A 114 -3.77 -9.48 -0.91
N MET A 115 -2.82 -9.43 -1.85
CA MET A 115 -3.06 -9.95 -3.20
C MET A 115 -3.35 -11.45 -3.12
N ALA A 116 -4.40 -11.88 -3.82
CA ALA A 116 -4.83 -13.27 -3.90
C ALA A 116 -3.72 -14.15 -4.52
N THR A 117 -3.08 -13.64 -5.56
CA THR A 117 -1.87 -14.22 -6.14
C THR A 117 -0.63 -13.45 -5.68
N PRO A 118 0.25 -14.06 -4.87
CA PRO A 118 1.47 -13.38 -4.42
C PRO A 118 2.39 -13.03 -5.60
N LEU A 119 2.93 -11.80 -5.60
CA LEU A 119 3.95 -11.41 -6.56
C LEU A 119 5.21 -12.26 -6.39
N ARG A 120 5.67 -12.85 -7.49
CA ARG A 120 6.95 -13.55 -7.55
C ARG A 120 7.92 -12.73 -8.38
N ALA A 121 8.97 -12.24 -7.75
CA ALA A 121 10.10 -11.60 -8.42
C ALA A 121 11.36 -12.43 -8.18
N VAL A 122 12.07 -12.79 -9.26
CA VAL A 122 13.33 -13.53 -9.19
C VAL A 122 14.48 -12.56 -9.42
N ALA A 123 15.37 -12.42 -8.44
CA ALA A 123 16.60 -11.67 -8.61
C ALA A 123 17.62 -12.51 -9.39
N LYS A 124 18.04 -12.01 -10.55
CA LYS A 124 19.04 -12.65 -11.40
C LYS A 124 20.34 -11.87 -11.35
N GLU A 125 21.35 -12.38 -10.67
CA GLU A 125 22.68 -11.77 -10.62
C GLU A 125 23.22 -11.56 -12.04
N VAL A 126 23.67 -10.34 -12.35
CA VAL A 126 24.31 -10.04 -13.64
C VAL A 126 25.77 -10.43 -13.47
N VAL A 127 26.12 -11.62 -13.96
CA VAL A 127 27.52 -12.03 -14.18
C VAL A 127 28.00 -11.43 -15.50
#